data_AF-A0A928UQZ9-F1
#
_entry.id   AF-A0A928UQZ9-F1
#
_cell.length_a   1.000
_cell.length_b   1.000
_cell.length_c   1.000
_cell.angle_alpha   90.00
_cell.angle_beta   90.00
_cell.angle_gamma   90.00
#
_symmetry.space_group_name_H-M   'P 1'
#
loop_
_entity.id
_entity.type
_entity.pdbx_description
1 polymer ?
#
loop_
_entity_poly.entity_id
_entity_poly.type
_entity_poly.pdbx_seq_one_letter_code
_entity_poly.pdbx_strand_id
1 'polypeptide(L)'
;MMIKPFTNLFGGAIFVAILLATPMATQAAEDAKPPKKMERQFSGVLGTYDRNALRRGYQVYKEVCATCHGLKHLYFRNLSQVGGPEFTQAEVKALAAQYQMVEGPDRFGDMFDRAGLPRDGFPEPYPNDNAARAANGGALPPDLSLINKARGHGADYVYALLVGYEDTPTGMEMRAGLYYNPYMPGGRIAMPAPLFEDS
;
A
#
# COMPACT_ATOMS: atom_id res chain seq x y z
N MET A 1 57.71 -71.54 14.76
CA MET A 1 58.80 -71.38 13.78
C MET A 1 58.16 -70.91 12.48
N MET A 2 58.55 -69.72 11.97
CA MET A 2 58.73 -69.36 10.55
C MET A 2 57.83 -70.07 9.49
N ILE A 3 57.09 -69.44 8.56
CA ILE A 3 57.23 -68.24 7.73
C ILE A 3 55.87 -67.95 7.01
N LYS A 4 55.67 -66.67 6.64
CA LYS A 4 54.66 -65.99 5.77
C LYS A 4 54.37 -66.69 4.40
N PRO A 5 53.63 -66.09 3.42
CA PRO A 5 52.61 -65.00 3.39
C PRO A 5 51.33 -65.46 2.65
N PHE A 6 50.29 -64.62 2.52
CA PHE A 6 49.60 -64.44 1.22
C PHE A 6 48.72 -63.17 1.26
N THR A 7 49.08 -62.26 0.36
CA THR A 7 48.36 -61.05 -0.07
C THR A 7 46.99 -61.39 -0.64
N ASN A 8 46.00 -60.51 -0.46
CA ASN A 8 45.00 -60.25 -1.50
C ASN A 8 44.49 -58.80 -1.47
N LEU A 9 44.35 -58.30 -2.69
CA LEU A 9 44.09 -56.96 -3.18
C LEU A 9 42.60 -56.86 -3.58
N PHE A 10 42.09 -55.64 -3.78
CA PHE A 10 40.77 -55.25 -4.35
C PHE A 10 39.56 -55.32 -3.40
N GLY A 11 38.67 -54.34 -3.33
CA GLY A 11 38.56 -53.04 -3.99
C GLY A 11 37.42 -52.25 -3.31
N GLY A 12 37.65 -50.99 -2.99
CA GLY A 12 36.63 -50.12 -2.40
C GLY A 12 35.76 -49.52 -3.50
N ALA A 13 34.47 -49.89 -3.53
CA ALA A 13 33.48 -49.21 -4.34
C ALA A 13 32.93 -48.01 -3.56
N ILE A 14 33.31 -46.80 -3.95
CA ILE A 14 32.69 -45.55 -3.49
C ILE A 14 31.45 -45.33 -4.36
N PHE A 15 30.26 -45.55 -3.80
CA PHE A 15 28.99 -45.14 -4.42
C PHE A 15 28.81 -43.63 -4.20
N VAL A 16 29.04 -42.84 -5.26
CA VAL A 16 28.65 -41.42 -5.29
C VAL A 16 27.18 -41.35 -5.70
N ALA A 17 26.29 -41.13 -4.74
CA ALA A 17 24.90 -40.82 -5.01
C ALA A 17 24.80 -39.36 -5.49
N ILE A 18 24.67 -39.17 -6.81
CA ILE A 18 24.36 -37.86 -7.39
C ILE A 18 22.87 -37.59 -7.13
N LEU A 19 22.57 -36.74 -6.14
CA LEU A 19 21.25 -36.14 -6.00
C LEU A 19 21.01 -35.24 -7.21
N LEU A 20 20.19 -35.69 -8.15
CA LEU A 20 19.61 -34.86 -9.19
C LEU A 20 18.60 -33.90 -8.53
N ALA A 21 19.05 -32.68 -8.24
CA ALA A 21 18.16 -31.59 -7.87
C ALA A 21 17.30 -31.24 -9.09
N THR A 22 16.06 -31.73 -9.13
CA THR A 22 15.06 -31.24 -10.08
C THR A 22 14.79 -29.76 -9.75
N PRO A 23 14.93 -28.82 -10.70
CA PRO A 23 14.51 -27.46 -10.45
C PRO A 23 13.00 -27.45 -10.22
N MET A 24 12.57 -27.13 -9.00
CA MET A 24 11.19 -26.70 -8.78
C MET A 24 10.98 -25.48 -9.65
N ALA A 25 9.99 -25.56 -10.56
CA ALA A 25 9.51 -24.39 -11.27
C ALA A 25 9.00 -23.38 -10.23
N THR A 26 9.79 -22.35 -9.97
CA THR A 26 9.32 -21.14 -9.32
C THR A 26 8.30 -20.51 -10.26
N GLN A 27 7.01 -20.58 -9.92
CA GLN A 27 6.02 -19.71 -10.52
C GLN A 27 6.41 -18.28 -10.14
N ALA A 28 7.05 -17.57 -11.08
CA ALA A 28 7.13 -16.13 -10.99
C ALA A 28 5.68 -15.62 -10.93
N ALA A 29 5.37 -14.76 -9.96
CA ALA A 29 4.13 -14.00 -10.01
C ALA A 29 4.05 -13.34 -11.39
N GLU A 30 2.92 -13.48 -12.09
CA GLU A 30 2.68 -12.83 -13.38
C GLU A 30 3.19 -11.38 -13.30
N ASP A 31 4.16 -11.04 -14.15
CA ASP A 31 4.88 -9.76 -14.07
C ASP A 31 3.88 -8.61 -14.21
N ALA A 32 3.77 -7.78 -13.18
CA ALA A 32 2.96 -6.57 -13.24
C ALA A 32 3.46 -5.68 -14.38
N LYS A 33 2.54 -5.09 -15.14
CA LYS A 33 2.85 -4.10 -16.17
C LYS A 33 3.61 -2.95 -15.51
N PRO A 34 4.81 -2.58 -16.00
CA PRO A 34 5.55 -1.47 -15.42
C PRO A 34 4.81 -0.15 -15.69
N PRO A 35 4.69 0.74 -14.68
CA PRO A 35 4.06 2.05 -14.89
C PRO A 35 4.94 2.91 -15.79
N LYS A 36 4.31 3.70 -16.67
CA LYS A 36 5.00 4.69 -17.49
C LYS A 36 5.51 5.82 -16.58
N LYS A 37 6.79 6.17 -16.71
CA LYS A 37 7.34 7.35 -16.03
C LYS A 37 6.64 8.62 -16.51
N MET A 38 6.07 9.40 -15.60
CA MET A 38 5.44 10.68 -15.92
C MET A 38 6.33 11.84 -15.48
N GLU A 39 6.55 12.80 -16.37
CA GLU A 39 7.16 14.07 -15.99
C GLU A 39 6.12 14.93 -15.26
N ARG A 40 6.37 15.24 -13.99
CA ARG A 40 5.51 16.05 -13.12
C ARG A 40 6.28 17.28 -12.66
N GLN A 41 5.59 18.29 -12.14
CA GLN A 41 6.24 19.52 -11.64
C GLN A 41 7.23 19.27 -10.49
N PHE A 42 6.99 18.24 -9.68
CA PHE A 42 7.89 17.84 -8.61
C PHE A 42 9.03 16.91 -9.07
N SER A 43 9.12 16.60 -10.36
CA SER A 43 10.24 15.83 -10.90
C SER A 43 11.54 16.64 -10.86
N GLY A 44 12.67 15.94 -10.64
CA GLY A 44 14.00 16.55 -10.62
C GLY A 44 14.40 17.14 -9.25
N VAL A 45 15.67 17.58 -9.17
CA VAL A 45 16.29 18.02 -7.89
C VAL A 45 15.68 19.32 -7.34
N LEU A 46 15.19 20.18 -8.23
CA LEU A 46 14.56 21.48 -7.89
C LEU A 46 13.04 21.46 -8.09
N GLY A 47 12.45 20.28 -8.26
CA GLY A 47 11.01 20.14 -8.47
C GLY A 47 10.20 20.59 -7.26
N THR A 48 9.03 21.17 -7.51
CA THR A 48 8.09 21.60 -6.46
C THR A 48 6.70 21.04 -6.73
N TYR A 49 5.88 20.96 -5.70
CA TYR A 49 4.49 20.53 -5.85
C TYR A 49 3.61 21.68 -6.31
N ASP A 50 2.66 21.42 -7.20
CA ASP A 50 1.57 22.36 -7.47
C ASP A 50 0.57 22.34 -6.32
N ARG A 51 0.52 23.47 -5.61
CA ARG A 51 -0.38 23.71 -4.48
C ARG A 51 -1.85 23.45 -4.84
N ASN A 52 -2.31 23.88 -6.02
CA ASN A 52 -3.70 23.69 -6.42
C ASN A 52 -4.00 22.21 -6.69
N ALA A 53 -3.05 21.48 -7.28
CA ALA A 53 -3.15 20.03 -7.44
C ALA A 53 -3.19 19.32 -6.08
N LEU A 54 -2.38 19.74 -5.10
CA LEU A 54 -2.41 19.19 -3.75
C LEU A 54 -3.74 19.46 -3.03
N ARG A 55 -4.33 20.65 -3.19
CA ARG A 55 -5.65 20.98 -2.62
C ARG A 55 -6.76 20.10 -3.21
N ARG A 56 -6.77 19.90 -4.54
CA ARG A 56 -7.71 18.96 -5.19
C ARG A 56 -7.45 17.51 -4.78
N GLY A 57 -6.19 17.09 -4.69
CA GLY A 57 -5.81 15.76 -4.22
C GLY A 57 -6.27 15.46 -2.79
N TYR A 58 -6.21 16.46 -1.90
CA TYR A 58 -6.77 16.34 -0.56
C TYR A 58 -8.30 16.15 -0.58
N GLN A 59 -9.00 16.87 -1.46
CA GLN A 59 -10.44 16.68 -1.63
C GLN A 59 -10.78 15.25 -2.09
N VAL A 60 -10.08 14.73 -3.11
CA VAL A 60 -10.25 13.34 -3.57
C VAL A 60 -9.97 12.35 -2.44
N TYR A 61 -8.89 12.54 -1.67
CA TYR A 61 -8.62 11.70 -0.51
C TYR A 61 -9.79 11.71 0.48
N LYS A 62 -10.27 12.90 0.84
CA LYS A 62 -11.34 13.07 1.82
C LYS A 62 -12.66 12.43 1.36
N GLU A 63 -13.00 12.58 0.09
CA GLU A 63 -14.31 12.18 -0.45
C GLU A 63 -14.35 10.72 -0.90
N VAL A 64 -13.21 10.17 -1.35
CA VAL A 64 -13.14 8.82 -1.92
C VAL A 64 -12.36 7.86 -1.03
N CYS A 65 -11.16 8.26 -0.59
CA CYS A 65 -10.20 7.32 0.00
C CYS A 65 -10.34 7.18 1.52
N ALA A 66 -10.73 8.25 2.22
CA ALA A 66 -10.73 8.33 3.69
C ALA A 66 -11.68 7.33 4.35
N THR A 67 -12.65 6.79 3.61
CA THR A 67 -13.56 5.74 4.08
C THR A 67 -12.86 4.40 4.30
N CYS A 68 -11.76 4.13 3.58
CA CYS A 68 -11.04 2.85 3.67
C CYS A 68 -9.57 3.00 4.04
N HIS A 69 -8.95 4.14 3.75
CA HIS A 69 -7.52 4.36 3.94
C HIS A 69 -7.20 5.46 4.94
N GLY A 70 -6.35 5.13 5.92
CA GLY A 70 -5.81 6.08 6.87
C GLY A 70 -4.71 7.00 6.29
N LEU A 71 -4.44 8.07 7.05
CA LEU A 71 -3.28 8.95 6.93
C LEU A 71 -2.65 9.14 8.31
N LYS A 72 -2.29 8.02 8.95
CA LYS A 72 -1.85 7.93 10.35
C LYS A 72 -0.71 8.87 10.73
N HIS A 73 0.15 9.20 9.77
CA HIS A 73 1.33 10.03 10.01
C HIS A 73 1.12 11.52 9.64
N LEU A 74 -0.11 11.92 9.32
CA LEU A 74 -0.48 13.30 9.04
C LEU A 74 -1.49 13.83 10.06
N TYR A 75 -1.35 15.12 10.34
CA TYR A 75 -2.22 15.91 11.20
C TYR A 75 -2.85 17.03 10.39
N PHE A 76 -4.00 17.56 10.82
CA PHE A 76 -4.66 18.65 10.09
C PHE A 76 -3.75 19.87 9.90
N ARG A 77 -2.92 20.22 10.89
CA ARG A 77 -1.89 21.29 10.78
C ARG A 77 -0.87 21.06 9.66
N ASN A 78 -0.68 19.84 9.18
CA ASN A 78 0.21 19.60 8.04
C ASN A 78 -0.36 20.17 6.73
N LEU A 79 -1.69 20.39 6.65
CA LEU A 79 -2.34 20.98 5.48
C LEU A 79 -1.93 22.44 5.22
N SER A 80 -1.40 23.16 6.22
CA SER A 80 -0.87 24.52 6.06
C SER A 80 0.65 24.58 5.88
N GLN A 81 1.35 23.45 5.83
CA GLN A 81 2.79 23.43 5.70
C GLN A 81 3.27 23.90 4.33
N VAL A 82 4.38 24.64 4.33
CA VAL A 82 5.10 25.05 3.12
C VAL A 82 5.52 23.82 2.32
N GLY A 83 5.27 23.87 1.01
CA GLY A 83 5.49 22.73 0.10
C GLY A 83 4.37 21.68 0.12
N GLY A 84 3.31 21.91 0.91
CA GLY A 84 2.07 21.15 0.91
C GLY A 84 0.93 21.90 0.20
N PRO A 85 -0.33 21.62 0.56
CA PRO A 85 -1.50 22.34 0.05
C PRO A 85 -1.58 23.81 0.49
N GLU A 86 -0.81 24.19 1.53
CA GLU A 86 -0.72 25.54 2.09
C GLU A 86 -2.09 26.19 2.31
N PHE A 87 -3.01 25.46 2.94
CA PHE A 87 -4.24 26.05 3.45
C PHE A 87 -3.92 27.10 4.52
N THR A 88 -4.72 28.16 4.60
CA THR A 88 -4.64 29.14 5.68
C THR A 88 -5.00 28.48 7.01
N GLN A 89 -4.53 29.06 8.12
CA GLN A 89 -4.85 28.54 9.46
C GLN A 89 -6.37 28.52 9.72
N ALA A 90 -7.11 29.47 9.16
CA ALA A 90 -8.57 29.51 9.24
C ALA A 90 -9.22 28.36 8.44
N GLU A 91 -8.75 28.11 7.22
CA GLU A 91 -9.20 26.96 6.41
C GLU A 91 -8.89 25.64 7.12
N VAL A 92 -7.68 25.44 7.66
CA VAL A 92 -7.32 24.21 8.39
C VAL A 92 -8.20 24.02 9.63
N LYS A 93 -8.47 25.08 10.39
CA LYS A 93 -9.37 25.00 11.55
C LYS A 93 -10.79 24.62 11.11
N ALA A 94 -11.29 25.18 10.01
CA ALA A 94 -12.60 24.84 9.47
C ALA A 94 -12.66 23.39 8.96
N LEU A 95 -11.61 22.91 8.29
CA LEU A 95 -11.51 21.52 7.81
C LEU A 95 -11.47 20.53 8.98
N ALA A 96 -10.64 20.78 10.00
CA ALA A 96 -10.54 19.92 11.18
C ALA A 96 -11.87 19.84 11.94
N ALA A 97 -12.58 20.97 12.06
CA ALA A 97 -13.85 21.04 12.77
C ALA A 97 -14.99 20.24 12.11
N GLN A 98 -14.82 19.78 10.87
CA GLN A 98 -15.79 18.89 10.20
C GLN A 98 -15.75 17.46 10.73
N TYR A 99 -14.71 17.10 11.47
CA TYR A 99 -14.54 15.77 12.06
C TYR A 99 -14.95 15.79 13.53
N GLN A 100 -15.63 14.73 13.97
CA GLN A 100 -15.88 14.45 15.38
C GLN A 100 -14.73 13.62 15.93
N MET A 101 -14.13 14.08 17.01
CA MET A 101 -12.98 13.47 17.67
C MET A 101 -13.34 13.16 19.12
N VAL A 102 -12.96 11.98 19.58
CA VAL A 102 -13.09 11.60 20.99
C VAL A 102 -11.93 12.20 21.78
N GLU A 103 -12.21 12.88 22.89
CA GLU A 103 -11.24 13.41 23.85
C GLU A 103 -11.63 12.98 25.28
N GLY A 104 -10.66 12.99 26.19
CA GLY A 104 -10.88 12.68 27.59
C GLY A 104 -9.72 11.91 28.24
N PRO A 105 -9.92 11.43 29.48
CA PRO A 105 -11.12 11.62 30.27
C PRO A 105 -11.30 13.06 30.78
N ASP A 106 -12.54 13.46 31.05
CA ASP A 106 -12.86 14.71 31.72
C ASP A 106 -12.65 14.63 33.26
N ARG A 107 -13.10 15.65 34.01
CA ARG A 107 -12.94 15.65 35.48
C ARG A 107 -13.74 14.56 36.21
N PHE A 108 -14.69 13.92 35.55
CA PHE A 108 -15.50 12.83 36.08
C PHE A 108 -15.03 11.45 35.61
N GLY A 109 -14.04 11.40 34.71
CA GLY A 109 -13.51 10.14 34.16
C GLY A 109 -14.12 9.74 32.83
N ASP A 110 -15.00 10.56 32.25
CA ASP A 110 -15.75 10.23 31.04
C ASP A 110 -15.05 10.72 29.77
N MET A 111 -15.12 9.93 28.69
CA MET A 111 -14.72 10.36 27.35
C MET A 111 -15.86 11.14 26.71
N PHE A 112 -15.53 12.17 25.92
CA PHE A 112 -16.51 13.03 25.27
C PHE A 112 -16.14 13.34 23.82
N ASP A 113 -17.14 13.62 22.99
CA ASP A 113 -16.95 14.03 21.61
C ASP A 113 -16.73 15.54 21.49
N ARG A 114 -15.83 15.94 20.59
CA ARG A 114 -15.59 17.32 20.23
C ARG A 114 -15.30 17.48 18.75
N ALA A 115 -15.43 18.71 18.26
CA ALA A 115 -14.92 19.06 16.94
C ALA A 115 -13.39 18.87 16.87
N GLY A 116 -12.91 18.46 15.70
CA GLY A 116 -11.49 18.32 15.43
C GLY A 116 -10.73 19.65 15.49
N LEU A 117 -9.47 19.56 15.90
CA LEU A 117 -8.53 20.66 16.05
C LEU A 117 -7.36 20.46 15.08
N PRO A 118 -6.65 21.53 14.68
CA PRO A 118 -5.46 21.42 13.83
C PRO A 118 -4.37 20.47 14.38
N ARG A 119 -4.33 20.24 15.70
CA ARG A 119 -3.37 19.34 16.35
C ARG A 119 -3.73 17.86 16.24
N ASP A 120 -4.93 17.52 15.77
CA ASP A 120 -5.37 16.13 15.70
C ASP A 120 -4.89 15.46 14.41
N GLY A 121 -4.71 14.14 14.48
CA GLY A 121 -4.47 13.29 13.33
C GLY A 121 -5.74 13.13 12.48
N PHE A 122 -5.57 12.67 11.24
CA PHE A 122 -6.73 12.20 10.47
C PHE A 122 -7.34 10.97 11.16
N PRO A 123 -8.68 10.89 11.29
CA PRO A 123 -9.32 9.71 11.86
C PRO A 123 -9.00 8.46 11.05
N GLU A 124 -8.70 7.37 11.74
CA GLU A 124 -8.59 6.06 11.10
C GLU A 124 -9.99 5.55 10.71
N PRO A 125 -10.17 5.00 9.51
CA PRO A 125 -11.47 4.47 9.06
C PRO A 125 -11.93 3.25 9.85
N TYR A 126 -11.00 2.55 10.49
CA TYR A 126 -11.26 1.35 11.26
C TYR A 126 -10.56 1.41 12.62
N PRO A 127 -11.16 0.84 13.68
CA PRO A 127 -10.55 0.83 15.01
C PRO A 127 -9.32 -0.07 15.12
N ASN A 128 -9.16 -1.04 14.21
CA ASN A 128 -8.01 -1.95 14.15
C ASN A 128 -7.98 -2.73 12.81
N ASP A 129 -6.86 -3.41 12.55
CA ASP A 129 -6.63 -4.19 11.34
C ASP A 129 -7.65 -5.32 11.14
N ASN A 130 -8.14 -5.95 12.21
CA ASN A 130 -9.12 -7.03 12.09
C ASN A 130 -10.47 -6.49 11.61
N ALA A 131 -10.90 -5.34 12.12
CA ALA A 131 -12.09 -4.65 11.64
C ALA A 131 -11.95 -4.22 10.18
N ALA A 132 -10.78 -3.70 9.78
CA ALA A 132 -10.48 -3.35 8.41
C ALA A 132 -10.56 -4.57 7.47
N ARG A 133 -9.96 -5.71 7.85
CA ARG A 133 -10.02 -6.95 7.08
C ARG A 133 -11.44 -7.50 6.97
N ALA A 134 -12.19 -7.47 8.06
CA ALA A 134 -13.58 -7.93 8.06
C ALA A 134 -14.44 -7.12 7.08
N ALA A 135 -14.25 -5.79 7.04
CA ALA A 135 -14.97 -4.90 6.14
C ALA A 135 -14.55 -5.03 4.66
N ASN A 136 -13.32 -5.49 4.38
CA ASN A 136 -12.73 -5.50 3.03
C ASN A 136 -12.41 -6.93 2.52
N GLY A 137 -13.26 -7.92 2.86
CA GLY A 137 -13.15 -9.27 2.30
C GLY A 137 -11.84 -10.00 2.66
N GLY A 138 -11.24 -9.68 3.81
CA GLY A 138 -9.97 -10.22 4.29
C GLY A 138 -8.73 -9.40 3.92
N ALA A 139 -8.85 -8.47 2.97
CA ALA A 139 -7.77 -7.55 2.60
C ALA A 139 -7.64 -6.41 3.61
N LEU A 140 -6.41 -5.96 3.85
CA LEU A 140 -6.14 -4.79 4.70
C LEU A 140 -5.78 -3.60 3.80
N PRO A 141 -6.60 -2.55 3.73
CA PRO A 141 -6.24 -1.31 3.05
C PRO A 141 -4.96 -0.74 3.68
N PRO A 142 -3.89 -0.49 2.90
CA PRO A 142 -2.67 0.12 3.43
C PRO A 142 -2.90 1.57 3.83
N ASP A 143 -2.20 2.04 4.87
CA ASP A 143 -2.07 3.46 5.18
C ASP A 143 -1.41 4.21 4.02
N LEU A 144 -1.94 5.39 3.68
CA LEU A 144 -1.50 6.14 2.51
C LEU A 144 -0.42 7.20 2.81
N SER A 145 -0.04 7.41 4.08
CA SER A 145 0.87 8.48 4.47
C SER A 145 2.22 8.43 3.74
N LEU A 146 2.67 7.21 3.41
CA LEU A 146 3.97 6.95 2.77
C LEU A 146 3.85 6.08 1.52
N ILE A 147 2.65 5.91 0.94
CA ILE A 147 2.42 4.91 -0.12
C ILE A 147 3.30 5.13 -1.36
N ASN A 148 3.55 6.40 -1.72
CA ASN A 148 4.44 6.78 -2.84
C ASN A 148 5.92 6.46 -2.57
N LYS A 149 6.31 6.24 -1.31
CA LYS A 149 7.67 5.81 -0.94
C LYS A 149 7.75 4.30 -0.70
N ALA A 150 6.64 3.69 -0.32
CA ALA A 150 6.54 2.27 0.03
C ALA A 150 6.30 1.35 -1.18
N ARG A 151 6.16 1.89 -2.39
CA ARG A 151 5.97 1.13 -3.63
C ARG A 151 7.03 1.51 -4.65
N GLY A 152 7.52 0.51 -5.40
CA GLY A 152 8.38 0.74 -6.55
C GLY A 152 7.73 1.71 -7.53
N HIS A 153 8.52 2.55 -8.20
CA HIS A 153 8.05 3.61 -9.11
C HIS A 153 7.18 4.71 -8.46
N GLY A 154 6.90 4.62 -7.16
CA GLY A 154 6.25 5.66 -6.36
C GLY A 154 4.95 6.19 -6.94
N ALA A 155 4.90 7.51 -7.19
CA ALA A 155 3.71 8.17 -7.71
C ALA A 155 3.28 7.67 -9.09
N ASP A 156 4.21 7.19 -9.93
CA ASP A 156 3.87 6.59 -11.23
C ASP A 156 3.10 5.29 -11.06
N TYR A 157 3.49 4.46 -10.09
CA TYR A 157 2.75 3.24 -9.76
C TYR A 157 1.35 3.56 -9.24
N VAL A 158 1.23 4.49 -8.28
CA VAL A 158 -0.08 4.85 -7.71
C VAL A 158 -1.01 5.42 -8.78
N TYR A 159 -0.51 6.30 -9.64
CA TYR A 159 -1.29 6.82 -10.76
C TYR A 159 -1.76 5.69 -11.69
N ALA A 160 -0.83 4.84 -12.16
CA ALA A 160 -1.15 3.76 -13.09
C ALA A 160 -2.13 2.74 -12.48
N LEU A 161 -1.99 2.44 -11.19
CA LEU A 161 -2.91 1.57 -10.46
C LEU A 161 -4.33 2.17 -10.43
N LEU A 162 -4.47 3.46 -10.13
CA LEU A 162 -5.78 4.10 -9.97
C LEU A 162 -6.55 4.21 -11.29
N VAL A 163 -5.87 4.50 -12.40
CA VAL A 163 -6.51 4.72 -13.71
C VAL A 163 -6.43 3.51 -14.65
N GLY A 164 -5.82 2.41 -14.20
CA GLY A 164 -5.46 1.27 -15.03
C GLY A 164 -6.34 0.03 -14.87
N TYR A 165 -7.52 0.14 -14.25
CA TYR A 165 -8.44 -0.99 -14.17
C TYR A 165 -8.91 -1.40 -15.57
N GLU A 166 -8.88 -2.70 -15.84
CA GLU A 166 -9.25 -3.31 -17.12
C GLU A 166 -10.15 -4.53 -16.87
N ASP A 167 -10.85 -5.00 -17.89
CA ASP A 167 -11.59 -6.26 -17.83
C ASP A 167 -10.64 -7.44 -17.59
N THR A 168 -11.13 -8.45 -16.89
CA THR A 168 -10.35 -9.66 -16.61
C THR A 168 -10.00 -10.37 -17.93
N PRO A 169 -8.71 -10.65 -18.21
CA PRO A 169 -8.30 -11.35 -19.42
C PRO A 169 -8.94 -12.74 -19.51
N THR A 170 -9.25 -13.18 -20.73
CA THR A 170 -9.81 -14.52 -20.99
C THR A 170 -8.92 -15.60 -20.36
N GLY A 171 -9.52 -16.48 -19.56
CA GLY A 171 -8.84 -17.60 -18.91
C GLY A 171 -8.19 -17.27 -17.56
N MET A 172 -8.27 -16.01 -17.10
CA MET A 172 -7.86 -15.65 -15.74
C MET A 172 -8.99 -15.90 -14.74
N GLU A 173 -8.75 -16.83 -13.81
CA GLU A 173 -9.67 -17.08 -12.70
C GLU A 173 -9.59 -15.95 -11.66
N MET A 174 -10.76 -15.39 -11.33
CA MET A 174 -10.95 -14.33 -10.35
C MET A 174 -11.81 -14.81 -9.19
N ARG A 175 -11.29 -14.73 -7.96
CA ARG A 175 -12.09 -14.99 -6.76
C ARG A 175 -13.08 -13.83 -6.57
N ALA A 176 -14.26 -14.15 -6.02
CA ALA A 176 -15.24 -13.14 -5.66
C ALA A 176 -14.62 -12.05 -4.77
N GLY A 177 -14.90 -10.78 -5.10
CA GLY A 177 -14.35 -9.61 -4.42
C GLY A 177 -12.96 -9.17 -4.88
N LEU A 178 -12.37 -9.82 -5.88
CA LEU A 178 -11.15 -9.37 -6.54
C LEU A 178 -11.46 -8.75 -7.91
N TYR A 179 -10.66 -7.76 -8.29
CA TYR A 179 -10.71 -7.03 -9.54
C TYR A 179 -9.38 -7.18 -10.28
N TYR A 180 -9.45 -7.15 -11.61
CA TYR A 180 -8.23 -7.19 -12.41
C TYR A 180 -7.60 -5.80 -12.50
N ASN A 181 -6.30 -5.74 -12.28
CA ASN A 181 -5.49 -4.56 -12.54
C ASN A 181 -4.09 -4.98 -13.00
N PRO A 182 -3.69 -4.66 -14.24
CA PRO A 182 -2.41 -5.10 -14.81
C PRO A 182 -1.20 -4.53 -14.07
N TYR A 183 -1.33 -3.43 -13.33
CA TYR A 183 -0.23 -2.84 -12.55
C TYR A 183 -0.10 -3.46 -11.16
N MET A 184 -1.12 -4.17 -10.67
CA MET A 184 -1.04 -4.90 -9.41
C MET A 184 -0.19 -6.16 -9.58
N PRO A 185 0.79 -6.42 -8.69
CA PRO A 185 1.50 -7.70 -8.68
C PRO A 185 0.53 -8.89 -8.61
N GLY A 186 0.62 -9.79 -9.58
CA GLY A 186 -0.30 -10.93 -9.72
C GLY A 186 -1.68 -10.57 -10.28
N GLY A 187 -1.87 -9.36 -10.82
CA GLY A 187 -3.06 -8.92 -11.56
C GLY A 187 -4.34 -8.78 -10.75
N ARG A 188 -4.35 -9.13 -9.47
CA ARG A 188 -5.55 -9.29 -8.64
C ARG A 188 -5.52 -8.33 -7.47
N ILE A 189 -6.49 -7.42 -7.39
CA ILE A 189 -6.61 -6.43 -6.33
C ILE A 189 -7.98 -6.53 -5.64
N ALA A 190 -8.03 -6.36 -4.33
CA ALA A 190 -9.29 -6.40 -3.55
C ALA A 190 -10.03 -5.05 -3.51
N MET A 191 -9.43 -4.02 -4.12
CA MET A 191 -10.00 -2.68 -4.23
C MET A 191 -10.75 -2.59 -5.57
N PRO A 192 -12.02 -2.18 -5.60
CA PRO A 192 -12.69 -1.82 -6.86
C PRO A 192 -12.04 -0.57 -7.47
N ALA A 193 -12.33 -0.28 -8.74
CA ALA A 193 -11.93 0.98 -9.36
C ALA A 193 -12.48 2.16 -8.52
N PRO A 194 -11.61 2.99 -7.90
CA PRO A 194 -12.05 4.00 -6.94
C PRO A 194 -12.40 5.34 -7.59
N LEU A 195 -12.04 5.54 -8.87
CA LEU A 195 -12.28 6.77 -9.61
C LEU A 195 -13.24 6.46 -10.77
N PHE A 196 -14.34 7.19 -10.86
CA PHE A 196 -15.31 7.12 -11.96
C PHE A 196 -15.28 8.43 -12.77
N GLU A 197 -15.73 8.41 -14.03
CA GLU A 197 -15.61 9.55 -14.96
C GLU A 197 -16.26 10.87 -14.46
N ASP A 198 -17.19 10.80 -13.51
CA ASP A 198 -17.87 11.95 -12.89
C ASP A 198 -17.49 12.21 -11.42
N SER A 199 -16.34 11.68 -10.95
CA SER A 199 -15.85 11.87 -9.56
C SER A 199 -14.94 13.08 -9.41
#